data_AF-A0A7X7MJ72-F1
#
_entry.id   AF-A0A7X7MJ72-F1
#
_cell.length_a   1.000
_cell.length_b   1.000
_cell.length_c   1.000
_cell.angle_alpha   90.00
_cell.angle_beta   90.00
_cell.angle_gamma   90.00
#
_symmetry.space_group_name_H-M   'P 1'
#
loop_
_entity.id
_entity.type
_entity.pdbx_description
1 polymer ?
#
loop_
_entity_poly.entity_id
_entity_poly.type
_entity_poly.pdbx_seq_one_letter_code
_entity_poly.pdbx_strand_id
1 'polypeptide(L)'
;VEMFCEYDTGHDKDPRVTDGGIPGTCPDLDARKMPDLPVLPILSVDLSAALYGGRMALAETAEILGQAEEAAAWRKKAEETRQTIRELLYDPEDDFYYDRNKQGFRKYRTEHITRLFLNRVLTQAEFDSIYERYFMVPGQGFCSPYPIPAVAIDDPHFDHTFPKNSWACNTQGLTTLRAILWMDHYGRSEDLTALLANWLRAILDHPETTFQQEIHPFTGAPIGQGVNYSPTLLIYLEAVKRLGWME
;
A
#
# COMPACT_ATOMS: atom_id res chain seq x y z
N VAL A 1 -13.09 -7.27 4.63
CA VAL A 1 -13.12 -6.45 5.86
C VAL A 1 -13.83 -5.17 5.52
N GLU A 2 -14.72 -4.71 6.39
CA GLU A 2 -15.46 -3.46 6.21
C GLU A 2 -14.67 -2.29 6.81
N MET A 3 -14.64 -1.18 6.09
CA MET A 3 -14.07 0.11 6.46
C MET A 3 -15.23 1.11 6.65
N PHE A 4 -15.16 1.91 7.71
CA PHE A 4 -16.21 2.87 8.06
C PHE A 4 -15.71 4.32 8.16
N CYS A 5 -14.41 4.53 8.34
CA CYS A 5 -13.80 5.86 8.39
C CYS A 5 -12.41 5.89 7.74
N GLU A 6 -11.91 7.08 7.43
CA GLU A 6 -10.60 7.31 6.82
C GLU A 6 -9.46 6.69 7.64
N TYR A 7 -9.46 6.93 8.95
CA TYR A 7 -8.37 6.52 9.84
C TYR A 7 -8.31 5.01 10.09
N ASP A 8 -9.32 4.23 9.69
CA ASP A 8 -9.23 2.76 9.69
C ASP A 8 -8.05 2.27 8.83
N THR A 9 -7.68 3.04 7.81
CA THR A 9 -6.64 2.64 6.84
C THR A 9 -5.30 3.34 7.06
N GLY A 10 -5.31 4.50 7.73
CA GLY A 10 -4.14 5.37 7.88
C GLY A 10 -3.71 6.12 6.61
N HIS A 11 -4.57 6.19 5.59
CA HIS A 11 -4.33 6.95 4.35
C HIS A 11 -4.95 8.34 4.43
N ASP A 12 -4.41 9.19 5.30
CA ASP A 12 -4.88 10.56 5.47
C ASP A 12 -5.00 11.29 4.11
N LYS A 13 -6.19 11.85 3.85
CA LYS A 13 -6.55 12.60 2.64
C LYS A 13 -6.44 11.81 1.33
N ASP A 14 -6.38 10.48 1.35
CA ASP A 14 -6.52 9.69 0.14
C ASP A 14 -7.97 9.84 -0.40
N PRO A 15 -8.16 10.24 -1.68
CA PRO A 15 -9.49 10.35 -2.28
C PRO A 15 -10.30 9.04 -2.16
N ARG A 16 -9.64 7.88 -2.17
CA ARG A 16 -10.26 6.55 -1.98
C ARG A 16 -11.11 6.47 -0.71
N VAL A 17 -10.66 7.09 0.37
CA VAL A 17 -11.23 6.98 1.73
C VAL A 17 -11.80 8.30 2.25
N THR A 18 -11.84 9.36 1.43
CA THR A 18 -12.46 10.66 1.76
C THR A 18 -13.64 11.01 0.84
N ASP A 19 -13.67 10.47 -0.39
CA ASP A 19 -14.80 10.64 -1.30
C ASP A 19 -16.09 10.03 -0.75
N GLY A 20 -17.21 10.74 -0.93
CA GLY A 20 -18.52 10.37 -0.37
C GLY A 20 -18.76 10.88 1.05
N GLY A 21 -17.92 11.79 1.56
CA GLY A 21 -18.08 12.42 2.87
C GLY A 21 -17.69 11.51 4.04
N ILE A 22 -16.85 10.52 3.80
CA ILE A 22 -16.36 9.59 4.82
C ILE A 22 -15.59 10.40 5.87
N PRO A 23 -15.93 10.28 7.17
CA PRO A 23 -15.28 11.06 8.21
C PRO A 23 -13.90 10.48 8.55
N GLY A 24 -13.07 11.30 9.19
CA GLY A 24 -11.80 10.89 9.79
C GLY A 24 -11.97 9.69 10.74
N THR A 25 -12.95 9.78 11.64
CA THR A 25 -13.23 8.77 12.68
C THR A 25 -14.68 8.33 12.68
N CYS A 26 -14.93 7.11 13.16
CA CYS A 26 -16.29 6.68 13.53
C CYS A 26 -16.88 7.58 14.66
N PRO A 27 -18.21 7.71 14.77
CA PRO A 27 -18.88 8.40 15.86
C PRO A 27 -18.39 7.93 17.24
N ASP A 28 -18.19 8.88 18.14
CA ASP A 28 -17.70 8.65 19.51
C ASP A 28 -16.35 7.89 19.59
N LEU A 29 -15.57 7.87 18.51
CA LEU A 29 -14.33 7.09 18.40
C LEU A 29 -14.54 5.58 18.59
N ASP A 30 -15.74 5.08 18.25
CA ASP A 30 -16.09 3.66 18.39
C ASP A 30 -16.25 3.01 17.01
N ALA A 31 -15.31 2.13 16.65
CA ALA A 31 -15.31 1.41 15.37
C ALA A 31 -16.54 0.50 15.15
N ARG A 32 -17.36 0.26 16.18
CA ARG A 32 -18.64 -0.46 16.04
C ARG A 32 -19.77 0.44 15.51
N LYS A 33 -19.58 1.76 15.53
CA LYS A 33 -20.57 2.73 15.07
C LYS A 33 -20.22 3.15 13.64
N MET A 34 -20.89 2.56 12.66
CA MET A 34 -20.75 2.98 11.27
C MET A 34 -21.47 4.33 11.04
N PRO A 35 -20.84 5.33 10.39
CA PRO A 35 -21.54 6.53 9.93
C PRO A 35 -22.70 6.21 8.98
N ASP A 36 -23.79 6.97 9.06
CA ASP A 36 -24.92 6.85 8.13
C ASP A 36 -24.62 7.58 6.82
N LEU A 37 -23.86 6.91 5.94
CA LEU A 37 -23.49 7.43 4.63
C LEU A 37 -23.87 6.44 3.52
N PRO A 38 -24.36 6.92 2.36
CA PRO A 38 -24.69 6.05 1.24
C PRO A 38 -23.51 5.24 0.71
N VAL A 39 -22.27 5.65 0.92
CA VAL A 39 -21.08 4.93 0.42
C VAL A 39 -20.60 3.82 1.35
N LEU A 40 -21.15 3.71 2.56
CA LEU A 40 -20.76 2.74 3.58
C LEU A 40 -21.74 1.55 3.67
N PRO A 41 -21.27 0.37 4.11
CA PRO A 41 -19.88 0.04 4.39
C PRO A 41 -19.04 -0.12 3.12
N ILE A 42 -17.72 0.04 3.24
CA ILE A 42 -16.78 -0.22 2.15
C ILE A 42 -16.04 -1.51 2.44
N LEU A 43 -16.11 -2.48 1.54
CA LEU A 43 -15.22 -3.63 1.53
C LEU A 43 -13.84 -3.16 1.08
N SER A 44 -12.89 -3.15 2.01
CA SER A 44 -11.53 -2.64 1.76
C SER A 44 -10.58 -3.76 1.32
N VAL A 45 -9.80 -3.50 0.26
CA VAL A 45 -8.77 -4.39 -0.27
C VAL A 45 -7.62 -4.54 0.73
N ASP A 46 -7.07 -3.43 1.20
CA ASP A 46 -5.89 -3.40 2.07
C ASP A 46 -6.15 -3.99 3.46
N LEU A 47 -7.30 -3.71 4.07
CA LEU A 47 -7.68 -4.32 5.34
C LEU A 47 -7.98 -5.82 5.19
N SER A 48 -8.57 -6.23 4.06
CA SER A 48 -8.79 -7.65 3.78
C SER A 48 -7.47 -8.40 3.54
N ALA A 49 -6.50 -7.78 2.87
CA ALA A 49 -5.17 -8.32 2.70
C ALA A 49 -4.44 -8.47 4.04
N ALA A 50 -4.56 -7.48 4.93
CA ALA A 50 -4.01 -7.57 6.28
C ALA A 50 -4.66 -8.71 7.10
N LEU A 51 -5.97 -8.93 6.96
CA LEU A 51 -6.66 -10.06 7.59
C LEU A 51 -6.13 -11.41 7.07
N TYR A 52 -5.89 -11.53 5.76
CA TYR A 52 -5.25 -12.71 5.18
C TYR A 52 -3.86 -12.95 5.79
N GLY A 53 -3.01 -11.91 5.78
CA GLY A 53 -1.64 -12.01 6.32
C GLY A 53 -1.62 -12.37 7.80
N GLY A 54 -2.52 -11.78 8.61
CA GLY A 54 -2.67 -12.12 10.02
C GLY A 54 -3.10 -13.58 10.23
N ARG A 55 -3.99 -14.12 9.39
CA ARG A 55 -4.37 -15.55 9.44
C ARG A 55 -3.21 -16.46 9.06
N MET A 56 -2.39 -16.08 8.08
CA MET A 56 -1.17 -16.82 7.74
C MET A 56 -0.14 -16.81 8.88
N ALA A 57 0.08 -15.65 9.50
CA ALA A 57 0.98 -15.53 10.65
C ALA A 57 0.52 -16.38 11.86
N LEU A 58 -0.80 -16.44 12.11
CA LEU A 58 -1.37 -17.33 13.14
C LEU A 58 -1.15 -18.81 12.80
N ALA A 59 -1.27 -19.19 11.53
CA ALA A 59 -0.98 -20.55 11.10
C ALA A 59 0.49 -20.93 11.31
N GLU A 60 1.42 -20.04 10.93
CA GLU A 60 2.87 -20.23 11.13
C GLU A 60 3.22 -20.33 12.61
N THR A 61 2.62 -19.47 13.44
CA THR A 61 2.80 -19.52 14.90
C THR A 61 2.29 -20.84 15.49
N ALA A 62 1.10 -21.28 15.11
CA ALA A 62 0.54 -22.55 15.56
C ALA A 62 1.42 -23.75 15.15
N GLU A 63 2.02 -23.72 13.96
CA GLU A 63 2.95 -24.75 13.50
C GLU A 63 4.23 -24.78 14.35
N ILE A 64 4.83 -23.63 14.66
CA ILE A 64 6.00 -23.53 15.56
C ILE A 64 5.68 -24.11 16.94
N LEU A 65 4.45 -23.96 17.42
CA LEU A 65 3.97 -24.50 18.70
C LEU A 65 3.56 -25.98 18.65
N GLY A 66 3.67 -26.65 17.49
CA GLY A 66 3.28 -28.05 17.32
C GLY A 66 1.76 -28.27 17.25
N GLN A 67 0.97 -27.22 17.02
CA GLN A 67 -0.49 -27.25 16.96
C GLN A 67 -0.98 -27.41 15.50
N ALA A 68 -0.71 -28.57 14.90
CA ALA A 68 -0.94 -28.82 13.48
C ALA A 68 -2.40 -28.61 13.02
N GLU A 69 -3.38 -29.02 13.82
CA GLU A 69 -4.81 -28.84 13.48
C GLU A 69 -5.20 -27.35 13.46
N GLU A 70 -4.69 -26.56 14.40
CA GLU A 70 -4.94 -25.13 14.47
C GLU A 70 -4.27 -24.39 13.30
N ALA A 71 -3.04 -24.78 12.96
CA ALA A 71 -2.34 -24.26 11.78
C ALA A 71 -3.13 -24.51 10.49
N ALA A 72 -3.66 -25.74 10.32
CA ALA A 72 -4.51 -26.07 9.18
C ALA A 72 -5.81 -25.26 9.14
N ALA A 73 -6.45 -25.06 10.30
CA ALA A 73 -7.67 -24.25 10.41
C ALA A 73 -7.42 -22.77 10.04
N TRP A 74 -6.29 -22.19 10.46
CA TRP A 74 -5.92 -20.83 10.10
C TRP A 74 -5.61 -20.68 8.61
N ARG A 75 -4.90 -21.63 8.00
CA ARG A 75 -4.67 -21.66 6.56
C ARG A 75 -5.96 -21.74 5.76
N LYS A 76 -6.91 -22.56 6.20
CA LYS A 76 -8.23 -22.65 5.56
C LYS A 76 -8.96 -21.30 5.59
N LYS A 77 -8.98 -20.62 6.74
CA LYS A 77 -9.59 -19.27 6.86
C LYS A 77 -8.85 -18.23 6.01
N ALA A 78 -7.52 -18.32 5.91
CA ALA A 78 -6.75 -17.44 5.03
C ALA A 78 -7.18 -17.67 3.57
N GLU A 79 -7.26 -18.92 3.12
CA GLU A 79 -7.70 -19.26 1.77
C GLU A 79 -9.11 -18.76 1.44
N GLU A 80 -10.07 -18.92 2.36
CA GLU A 80 -11.42 -18.36 2.24
C GLU A 80 -11.37 -16.83 2.09
N THR A 81 -10.45 -16.16 2.79
CA THR A 81 -10.22 -14.69 2.64
C THR A 81 -9.74 -14.35 1.25
N ARG A 82 -8.73 -15.10 0.74
CA ARG A 82 -8.13 -14.87 -0.58
C ARG A 82 -9.18 -15.02 -1.68
N GLN A 83 -10.00 -16.07 -1.59
CA GLN A 83 -11.11 -16.29 -2.52
C GLN A 83 -12.11 -15.14 -2.47
N THR A 84 -12.52 -14.73 -1.27
CA THR A 84 -13.45 -13.59 -1.09
C THR A 84 -12.88 -12.29 -1.65
N ILE A 85 -11.59 -12.00 -1.44
CA ILE A 85 -10.92 -10.83 -2.02
C ILE A 85 -11.00 -10.87 -3.55
N ARG A 86 -10.65 -12.01 -4.16
CA ARG A 86 -10.71 -12.18 -5.63
C ARG A 86 -12.13 -12.04 -6.16
N GLU A 87 -13.11 -12.64 -5.51
CA GLU A 87 -14.51 -12.61 -5.96
C GLU A 87 -15.16 -11.24 -5.85
N LEU A 88 -14.85 -10.49 -4.79
CA LEU A 88 -15.55 -9.24 -4.49
C LEU A 88 -14.82 -8.00 -4.95
N LEU A 89 -13.48 -8.02 -4.97
CA LEU A 89 -12.65 -6.81 -5.07
C LEU A 89 -11.77 -6.75 -6.32
N TYR A 90 -11.66 -7.83 -7.10
CA TYR A 90 -10.94 -7.83 -8.36
C TYR A 90 -11.85 -7.37 -9.51
N ASP A 91 -11.41 -6.36 -10.25
CA ASP A 91 -12.04 -5.93 -11.50
C ASP A 91 -11.26 -6.54 -12.69
N PRO A 92 -11.84 -7.51 -13.43
CA PRO A 92 -11.16 -8.16 -14.56
C PRO A 92 -10.99 -7.25 -15.79
N GLU A 93 -11.76 -6.16 -15.92
CA GLU A 93 -11.59 -5.22 -17.04
C GLU A 93 -10.33 -4.38 -16.87
N ASP A 94 -10.10 -3.93 -15.63
CA ASP A 94 -8.94 -3.14 -15.27
C ASP A 94 -7.72 -4.00 -14.89
N ASP A 95 -7.91 -5.30 -14.62
CA ASP A 95 -6.88 -6.14 -14.00
C ASP A 95 -6.32 -5.47 -12.73
N PHE A 96 -7.22 -5.03 -11.84
CA PHE A 96 -6.85 -4.28 -10.63
C PHE A 96 -7.81 -4.62 -9.48
N TYR A 97 -7.33 -4.44 -8.26
CA TYR A 97 -8.16 -4.63 -7.06
C TYR A 97 -8.64 -3.29 -6.54
N TYR A 98 -9.96 -3.12 -6.42
CA TYR A 98 -10.59 -1.91 -5.91
C TYR A 98 -11.41 -2.21 -4.67
N ASP A 99 -11.48 -1.23 -3.78
CA ASP A 99 -12.49 -1.21 -2.74
C ASP A 99 -13.90 -1.27 -3.36
N ARG A 100 -14.87 -1.81 -2.63
CA ARG A 100 -16.24 -1.98 -3.13
C ARG A 100 -17.28 -1.58 -2.11
N ASN A 101 -18.31 -0.86 -2.54
CA ASN A 101 -19.49 -0.60 -1.72
C ASN A 101 -20.76 -1.06 -2.45
N LYS A 102 -21.93 -0.70 -1.91
CA LYS A 102 -23.22 -1.09 -2.51
C LYS A 102 -23.47 -0.50 -3.91
N GLN A 103 -22.72 0.54 -4.31
CA GLN A 103 -22.78 1.12 -5.65
C GLN A 103 -21.84 0.44 -6.66
N GLY A 104 -20.93 -0.42 -6.21
CA GLY A 104 -19.97 -1.12 -7.06
C GLY A 104 -18.53 -0.83 -6.67
N PHE A 105 -17.61 -0.97 -7.64
CA PHE A 105 -16.19 -0.68 -7.44
C PHE A 105 -15.94 0.81 -7.23
N ARG A 106 -15.14 1.13 -6.23
CA ARG A 106 -14.58 2.46 -6.00
C ARG A 106 -13.26 2.55 -6.76
N LYS A 107 -13.34 2.93 -8.04
CA LYS A 107 -12.20 2.94 -8.98
C LYS A 107 -11.18 4.05 -8.68
N TYR A 108 -10.35 3.81 -7.66
CA TYR A 108 -9.20 4.62 -7.29
C TYR A 108 -7.94 3.76 -7.39
N ARG A 109 -7.03 4.07 -8.33
CA ARG A 109 -5.75 3.37 -8.46
C ARG A 109 -4.76 3.96 -7.47
N THR A 110 -4.91 3.58 -6.21
CA THR A 110 -4.00 4.01 -5.14
C THR A 110 -3.06 2.87 -4.74
N GLU A 111 -1.99 3.21 -4.04
CA GLU A 111 -0.95 2.24 -3.68
C GLU A 111 -1.44 1.18 -2.68
N HIS A 112 -2.68 1.26 -2.20
CA HIS A 112 -3.38 0.24 -1.41
C HIS A 112 -3.26 -1.17 -1.98
N ILE A 113 -3.17 -1.34 -3.30
CA ILE A 113 -2.97 -2.64 -3.93
C ILE A 113 -1.67 -3.33 -3.46
N THR A 114 -0.65 -2.57 -3.08
CA THR A 114 0.61 -3.14 -2.58
C THR A 114 0.44 -3.91 -1.27
N ARG A 115 -0.68 -3.75 -0.55
CA ARG A 115 -1.01 -4.58 0.61
C ARG A 115 -1.32 -6.02 0.22
N LEU A 116 -1.81 -6.28 -0.99
CA LEU A 116 -1.97 -7.65 -1.50
C LEU A 116 -0.59 -8.30 -1.75
N PHE A 117 0.38 -7.52 -2.24
CA PHE A 117 1.75 -7.99 -2.45
C PHE A 117 2.44 -8.26 -1.12
N LEU A 118 2.38 -7.30 -0.19
CA LEU A 118 2.97 -7.41 1.14
C LEU A 118 2.48 -8.66 1.89
N ASN A 119 1.18 -8.93 1.85
CA ASN A 119 0.58 -10.07 2.54
C ASN A 119 0.59 -11.35 1.69
N ARG A 120 1.20 -11.34 0.50
CA ARG A 120 1.31 -12.50 -0.40
C ARG A 120 -0.04 -13.15 -0.71
N VAL A 121 -1.05 -12.31 -0.93
CA VAL A 121 -2.41 -12.75 -1.28
C VAL A 121 -2.42 -13.27 -2.72
N LEU A 122 -1.66 -12.62 -3.61
CA LEU A 122 -1.62 -12.94 -5.02
C LEU A 122 -0.65 -14.08 -5.32
N THR A 123 -1.02 -14.90 -6.30
CA THR A 123 -0.06 -15.80 -6.96
C THR A 123 0.99 -15.00 -7.74
N GLN A 124 2.10 -15.63 -8.11
CA GLN A 124 3.15 -14.99 -8.91
C GLN A 124 2.58 -14.44 -10.24
N ALA A 125 1.75 -15.22 -10.95
CA ALA A 125 1.20 -14.79 -12.23
C ALA A 125 0.23 -13.60 -12.11
N GLU A 126 -0.60 -13.57 -11.05
CA GLU A 126 -1.48 -12.42 -10.78
C GLU A 126 -0.68 -11.16 -10.43
N PHE A 127 0.37 -11.32 -9.62
CA PHE A 127 1.29 -10.24 -9.32
C PHE A 127 1.97 -9.72 -10.59
N ASP A 128 2.53 -10.61 -11.42
CA ASP A 128 3.26 -10.23 -12.64
C ASP A 128 2.38 -9.41 -13.58
N SER A 129 1.14 -9.86 -13.81
CA SER A 129 0.15 -9.16 -14.66
C SER A 129 -0.08 -7.71 -14.20
N ILE A 130 -0.38 -7.55 -12.91
CA ILE A 130 -0.65 -6.23 -12.31
C ILE A 130 0.62 -5.36 -12.31
N TYR A 131 1.75 -5.94 -11.92
CA TYR A 131 3.00 -5.22 -11.77
C TYR A 131 3.53 -4.70 -13.11
N GLU A 132 3.50 -5.54 -14.15
CA GLU A 132 3.88 -5.13 -15.51
C GLU A 132 2.97 -4.03 -16.05
N ARG A 133 1.66 -4.12 -15.80
CA ARG A 133 0.68 -3.15 -16.28
C ARG A 133 0.79 -1.79 -15.59
N TYR A 134 1.02 -1.77 -14.28
CA TYR A 134 0.87 -0.55 -13.47
C TYR A 134 2.15 -0.01 -12.86
N PHE A 135 3.23 -0.80 -12.75
CA PHE A 135 4.45 -0.40 -12.03
C PHE A 135 5.68 -0.29 -12.93
N MET A 136 5.63 -0.81 -14.16
CA MET A 136 6.80 -0.90 -15.04
C MET A 136 6.84 0.09 -16.20
N VAL A 137 5.71 0.73 -16.55
CA VAL A 137 5.63 1.61 -17.72
C VAL A 137 6.02 3.04 -17.33
N PRO A 138 7.21 3.56 -17.71
CA PRO A 138 7.69 4.85 -17.23
C PRO A 138 6.73 5.99 -17.59
N GLY A 139 6.41 6.84 -16.61
CA GLY A 139 5.49 7.96 -16.79
C GLY A 139 4.01 7.56 -16.84
N GLN A 140 3.67 6.32 -16.48
CA GLN A 140 2.29 5.84 -16.33
C GLN A 140 2.12 5.10 -15.00
N GLY A 141 0.86 4.93 -14.57
CA GLY A 141 0.53 4.18 -13.36
C GLY A 141 1.32 4.66 -12.12
N PHE A 142 1.99 3.73 -11.46
CA PHE A 142 2.85 3.99 -10.30
C PHE A 142 4.33 4.22 -10.65
N CYS A 143 4.69 4.24 -11.94
CA CYS A 143 6.07 4.35 -12.43
C CYS A 143 6.46 5.82 -12.70
N SER A 144 6.36 6.66 -11.68
CA SER A 144 6.89 8.04 -11.70
C SER A 144 8.43 8.04 -11.58
N PRO A 145 9.13 9.17 -11.81
CA PRO A 145 10.58 9.26 -11.59
C PRO A 145 11.04 8.86 -10.17
N TYR A 146 10.18 9.05 -9.16
CA TYR A 146 10.35 8.58 -7.79
C TYR A 146 9.13 7.72 -7.41
N PRO A 147 9.11 6.44 -7.79
CA PRO A 147 8.01 5.53 -7.45
C PRO A 147 8.05 5.17 -5.96
N ILE A 148 6.99 4.70 -5.31
CA ILE A 148 5.62 4.43 -5.76
C ILE A 148 4.73 5.56 -5.20
N PRO A 149 4.10 6.41 -6.04
CA PRO A 149 3.22 7.48 -5.55
C PRO A 149 1.97 6.90 -4.88
N ALA A 150 1.36 7.66 -3.97
CA ALA A 150 0.17 7.22 -3.26
C ALA A 150 -1.02 6.94 -4.18
N VAL A 151 -1.12 7.68 -5.29
CA VAL A 151 -2.10 7.50 -6.36
C VAL A 151 -1.35 7.38 -7.69
N ALA A 152 -1.80 6.51 -8.58
CA ALA A 152 -1.24 6.41 -9.93
C ALA A 152 -1.30 7.77 -10.65
N ILE A 153 -0.22 8.15 -11.33
CA ILE A 153 -0.06 9.51 -11.88
C ILE A 153 -1.01 9.83 -13.04
N ASP A 154 -1.64 8.81 -13.62
CA ASP A 154 -2.66 8.89 -14.67
C ASP A 154 -4.08 8.62 -14.16
N ASP A 155 -4.25 8.40 -12.84
CA ASP A 155 -5.58 8.34 -12.22
C ASP A 155 -6.18 9.76 -12.15
N PRO A 156 -7.46 9.94 -12.53
CA PRO A 156 -8.10 11.26 -12.50
C PRO A 156 -8.17 11.90 -11.10
N HIS A 157 -7.94 11.14 -10.03
CA HIS A 157 -7.96 11.63 -8.65
C HIS A 157 -6.56 11.98 -8.12
N PHE A 158 -5.51 11.89 -8.95
CA PHE A 158 -4.17 12.31 -8.56
C PHE A 158 -4.13 13.81 -8.23
N ASP A 159 -3.68 14.18 -7.03
CA ASP A 159 -3.62 15.58 -6.59
C ASP A 159 -2.35 16.28 -7.10
N HIS A 160 -2.52 17.19 -8.06
CA HIS A 160 -1.43 17.98 -8.64
C HIS A 160 -0.96 19.17 -7.77
N THR A 161 -1.52 19.37 -6.59
CA THR A 161 -1.10 20.42 -5.65
C THR A 161 -0.01 19.95 -4.68
N PHE A 162 0.26 18.63 -4.62
CA PHE A 162 1.28 18.01 -3.77
C PHE A 162 1.21 18.43 -2.30
N PRO A 163 0.04 18.31 -1.64
CA PRO A 163 -0.13 18.76 -0.27
C PRO A 163 0.66 17.88 0.70
N LYS A 164 1.11 18.48 1.81
CA LYS A 164 1.77 17.74 2.90
C LYS A 164 0.80 16.85 3.68
N ASN A 165 1.32 15.74 4.21
CA ASN A 165 0.56 14.75 4.98
C ASN A 165 -0.69 14.34 4.21
N SER A 166 -0.46 13.73 3.06
CA SER A 166 -1.50 13.39 2.09
C SER A 166 -1.13 12.14 1.29
N TRP A 167 -2.09 11.23 1.25
CA TRP A 167 -2.05 10.01 0.45
C TRP A 167 -2.75 10.19 -0.91
N ALA A 168 -2.89 11.43 -1.40
CA ALA A 168 -3.51 11.74 -2.69
C ALA A 168 -2.55 11.79 -3.89
N CYS A 169 -1.22 11.80 -3.67
CA CYS A 169 -0.25 11.95 -4.76
C CYS A 169 1.21 11.63 -4.41
N ASN A 170 1.65 11.96 -3.20
CA ASN A 170 3.08 11.95 -2.86
C ASN A 170 3.64 10.53 -2.81
N THR A 171 4.94 10.38 -3.06
CA THR A 171 5.64 9.11 -2.83
C THR A 171 5.95 8.97 -1.35
N GLN A 172 5.48 7.87 -0.77
CA GLN A 172 5.43 7.67 0.68
C GLN A 172 6.56 6.75 1.14
N GLY A 173 7.34 7.19 2.12
CA GLY A 173 8.41 6.37 2.71
C GLY A 173 7.87 5.06 3.31
N LEU A 174 6.65 5.06 3.84
CA LEU A 174 6.04 3.82 4.36
C LEU A 174 5.74 2.80 3.26
N THR A 175 5.30 3.23 2.08
CA THR A 175 5.06 2.35 0.92
C THR A 175 6.37 1.72 0.45
N THR A 176 7.44 2.51 0.32
CA THR A 176 8.75 2.00 -0.08
C THR A 176 9.38 1.09 0.97
N LEU A 177 9.24 1.39 2.27
CA LEU A 177 9.69 0.47 3.33
C LEU A 177 9.02 -0.90 3.18
N ARG A 178 7.71 -0.92 2.93
CA ARG A 178 6.97 -2.17 2.73
C ARG A 178 7.40 -2.89 1.46
N ALA A 179 7.83 -2.18 0.41
CA ALA A 179 8.34 -2.77 -0.82
C ALA A 179 9.54 -3.70 -0.60
N ILE A 180 10.40 -3.38 0.37
CA ILE A 180 11.53 -4.22 0.78
C ILE A 180 11.06 -5.64 1.19
N LEU A 181 9.85 -5.76 1.75
CA LEU A 181 9.34 -7.03 2.28
C LEU A 181 8.71 -7.95 1.22
N TRP A 182 8.39 -7.44 0.03
CA TRP A 182 7.68 -8.22 -1.00
C TRP A 182 8.34 -8.24 -2.38
N MET A 183 9.14 -7.24 -2.75
CA MET A 183 9.70 -7.19 -4.12
C MET A 183 10.62 -8.38 -4.41
N ASP A 184 11.53 -8.73 -3.48
CA ASP A 184 12.40 -9.90 -3.65
C ASP A 184 11.59 -11.21 -3.68
N HIS A 185 10.50 -11.30 -2.89
CA HIS A 185 9.61 -12.48 -2.91
C HIS A 185 9.00 -12.73 -4.29
N TYR A 186 8.62 -11.65 -5.00
CA TYR A 186 8.06 -11.71 -6.34
C TYR A 186 9.09 -11.57 -7.47
N GLY A 187 10.40 -11.72 -7.17
CA GLY A 187 11.46 -11.70 -8.18
C GLY A 187 11.75 -10.31 -8.77
N ARG A 188 11.41 -9.22 -8.07
CA ARG A 188 11.64 -7.82 -8.49
C ARG A 188 12.83 -7.19 -7.78
N SER A 189 13.92 -7.95 -7.68
CA SER A 189 15.13 -7.57 -6.93
C SER A 189 15.88 -6.38 -7.55
N GLU A 190 15.92 -6.33 -8.88
CA GLU A 190 16.53 -5.21 -9.63
C GLU A 190 15.72 -3.93 -9.46
N ASP A 191 14.39 -4.03 -9.59
CA ASP A 191 13.48 -2.89 -9.39
C ASP A 191 13.53 -2.36 -7.94
N LEU A 192 13.63 -3.25 -6.94
CA LEU A 192 13.83 -2.82 -5.56
C LEU A 192 15.15 -2.05 -5.39
N THR A 193 16.21 -2.49 -6.06
CA THR A 193 17.49 -1.78 -6.05
C THR A 193 17.35 -0.39 -6.69
N ALA A 194 16.65 -0.28 -7.82
CA ALA A 194 16.37 1.00 -8.47
C ALA A 194 15.48 1.93 -7.60
N LEU A 195 14.45 1.37 -6.95
CA LEU A 195 13.57 2.09 -6.03
C LEU A 195 14.36 2.68 -4.86
N LEU A 196 15.23 1.89 -4.22
CA LEU A 196 16.08 2.34 -3.12
C LEU A 196 17.13 3.37 -3.58
N ALA A 197 17.70 3.20 -4.78
CA ALA A 197 18.61 4.17 -5.38
C ALA A 197 17.92 5.53 -5.65
N ASN A 198 16.65 5.53 -6.05
CA ASN A 198 15.87 6.77 -6.22
C ASN A 198 15.68 7.50 -4.88
N TRP A 199 15.38 6.79 -3.79
CA TRP A 199 15.29 7.41 -2.46
C TRP A 199 16.63 7.95 -1.98
N LEU A 200 17.72 7.21 -2.20
CA LEU A 200 19.05 7.69 -1.88
C LEU A 200 19.41 8.94 -2.69
N ARG A 201 19.10 8.99 -3.99
CA ARG A 201 19.27 10.18 -4.82
C ARG A 201 18.46 11.36 -4.27
N ALA A 202 17.19 11.16 -3.93
CA ALA A 202 16.36 12.21 -3.33
C ALA A 202 16.99 12.76 -2.04
N ILE A 203 17.58 11.90 -1.21
CA ILE A 203 18.26 12.32 0.02
C ILE A 203 19.53 13.13 -0.28
N LEU A 204 20.31 12.71 -1.28
CA LEU A 204 21.58 13.36 -1.64
C LEU A 204 21.38 14.69 -2.37
N ASP A 205 20.38 14.77 -3.26
CA ASP A 205 20.06 15.98 -4.03
C ASP A 205 19.43 17.08 -3.15
N HIS A 206 18.88 16.69 -2.00
CA HIS A 206 18.27 17.56 -1.01
C HIS A 206 18.97 17.40 0.35
N PRO A 207 20.24 17.83 0.53
CA PRO A 207 20.98 17.61 1.78
C PRO A 207 20.38 18.33 3.00
N GLU A 208 19.46 19.28 2.79
CA GLU A 208 18.61 19.88 3.83
C GLU A 208 17.53 18.94 4.36
N THR A 209 17.29 17.81 3.67
CA THR A 209 16.39 16.74 4.08
C THR A 209 16.80 16.19 5.44
N THR A 210 15.81 15.78 6.20
CA THR A 210 15.99 15.16 7.51
C THR A 210 15.10 13.93 7.56
N PHE A 211 15.11 13.13 6.51
CA PHE A 211 14.32 11.90 6.38
C PHE A 211 12.81 12.16 6.50
N GLN A 212 12.27 12.98 5.61
CA GLN A 212 10.85 13.30 5.51
C GLN A 212 10.02 12.05 5.19
N GLN A 213 8.75 12.09 5.59
CA GLN A 213 7.78 11.03 5.28
C GLN A 213 7.49 10.92 3.78
N GLU A 214 7.44 12.06 3.10
CA GLU A 214 6.91 12.21 1.75
C GLU A 214 7.94 12.88 0.85
N ILE A 215 8.04 12.41 -0.40
CA ILE A 215 8.79 13.09 -1.45
C ILE A 215 7.89 13.34 -2.66
N HIS A 216 8.21 14.39 -3.41
CA HIS A 216 7.51 14.72 -4.64
C HIS A 216 7.78 13.65 -5.72
N PRO A 217 6.75 13.04 -6.31
CA PRO A 217 6.90 11.85 -7.15
C PRO A 217 7.66 12.09 -8.46
N PHE A 218 7.81 13.35 -8.88
CA PHE A 218 8.53 13.72 -10.11
C PHE A 218 9.92 14.33 -9.88
N THR A 219 10.17 14.92 -8.71
CA THR A 219 11.41 15.69 -8.46
C THR A 219 12.25 15.12 -7.33
N GLY A 220 11.66 14.31 -6.44
CA GLY A 220 12.34 13.79 -5.25
C GLY A 220 12.44 14.81 -4.12
N ALA A 221 11.93 16.03 -4.33
CA ALA A 221 11.96 17.08 -3.32
C ALA A 221 11.17 16.66 -2.07
N PRO A 222 11.70 16.88 -0.86
CA PRO A 222 11.01 16.54 0.38
C PRO A 222 9.71 17.35 0.51
N ILE A 223 8.64 16.71 0.98
CA ILE A 223 7.35 17.34 1.25
C ILE A 223 7.06 17.35 2.75
N GLY A 224 6.57 18.49 3.25
CA GLY A 224 6.24 18.68 4.65
C GLY A 224 7.42 19.10 5.53
N GLN A 225 7.15 19.23 6.83
CA GLN A 225 8.12 19.70 7.83
C GLN A 225 8.47 18.62 8.87
N GLY A 226 7.90 17.42 8.75
CA GLY A 226 8.22 16.29 9.63
C GLY A 226 9.65 15.82 9.38
N VAL A 227 10.35 15.46 10.46
CA VAL A 227 11.76 15.05 10.43
C VAL A 227 11.93 13.71 11.12
N ASN A 228 13.01 13.00 10.79
CA ASN A 228 13.38 11.70 11.37
C ASN A 228 12.28 10.64 11.24
N TYR A 229 11.59 10.60 10.10
CA TYR A 229 10.58 9.58 9.86
C TYR A 229 11.25 8.22 9.74
N SER A 230 10.93 7.32 10.69
CA SER A 230 11.64 6.04 10.82
C SER A 230 11.60 5.18 9.55
N PRO A 231 10.50 5.10 8.78
CA PRO A 231 10.53 4.41 7.49
C PRO A 231 11.57 4.94 6.50
N THR A 232 11.71 6.26 6.37
CA THR A 232 12.69 6.87 5.46
C THR A 232 14.13 6.63 5.92
N LEU A 233 14.36 6.63 7.24
CA LEU A 233 15.65 6.22 7.83
C LEU A 233 15.98 4.75 7.51
N LEU A 234 15.02 3.84 7.65
CA LEU A 234 15.21 2.42 7.33
C LEU A 234 15.45 2.19 5.84
N ILE A 235 14.76 2.93 4.97
CA ILE A 235 15.01 2.92 3.52
C ILE A 235 16.44 3.35 3.22
N TYR A 236 16.93 4.42 3.86
CA TYR A 236 18.31 4.86 3.68
C TYR A 236 19.31 3.77 4.08
N LEU A 237 19.14 3.16 5.25
CA LEU A 237 20.02 2.07 5.71
C LEU A 237 19.99 0.87 4.75
N GLU A 238 18.81 0.47 4.29
CA GLU A 238 18.67 -0.63 3.34
C GLU A 238 19.28 -0.28 1.97
N ALA A 239 19.10 0.96 1.49
CA ALA A 239 19.69 1.42 0.23
C ALA A 239 21.22 1.37 0.29
N VAL A 240 21.83 1.89 1.35
CA VAL A 240 23.28 1.88 1.55
C VAL A 240 23.82 0.45 1.65
N LYS A 241 23.13 -0.43 2.38
CA LYS A 241 23.50 -1.85 2.47
C LYS A 241 23.41 -2.55 1.11
N ARG A 242 22.29 -2.42 0.41
CA ARG A 242 22.03 -3.11 -0.87
C ARG A 242 22.97 -2.64 -1.98
N LEU A 243 23.43 -1.40 -1.92
CA LEU A 243 24.42 -0.83 -2.85
C LEU A 243 25.89 -1.11 -2.44
N GLY A 244 26.11 -1.86 -1.36
CA GLY A 244 27.44 -2.28 -0.92
C GLY A 244 28.25 -1.18 -0.22
N TRP A 245 27.60 -0.17 0.34
CA TRP A 245 28.23 0.93 1.09
C TRP A 245 28.28 0.70 2.60
N MET A 246 27.66 -0.38 3.08
CA MET A 246 27.68 -0.84 4.48
C MET A 246 27.65 -2.38 4.49
N GLU A 247 28.46 -2.98 5.37
CA GLU A 247 28.49 -4.45 5.61
C GLU A 247 27.31 -4.90 6.47
#